data_AF-E0VZJ8-F1
#
_entry.id   AF-E0VZJ8-F1
#
_cell.length_a   1.000
_cell.length_b   1.000
_cell.length_c   1.000
_cell.angle_alpha   90.00
_cell.angle_beta   90.00
_cell.angle_gamma   90.00
#
_symmetry.space_group_name_H-M   'P 1'
#
loop_
_entity.id
_entity.type
_entity.pdbx_description
1 polymer ?
#
loop_
_entity_poly.entity_id
_entity_poly.type
_entity_poly.pdbx_seq_one_letter_code
_entity_poly.pdbx_strand_id
1 'polypeptide(L)'
;MAAEALKIFIAFFVFGNLKEIYSQSNYPFIKQCKSDNKDLTRCFLSTMHHIRPFLAKGIPEINVASTEPFKIDELSLSLTTGPNGYKVTLRDIDVFGVSNFTATSLKLANGKKPFETKIVFPKLRIASRYSSSGVLIILPATGNGTFHGVLGDVTTVCRGYVSIKKRNGVDYMRIDSMDLDMDVKTVRMMVKKVHNSNKILTEATNLFLKENGHEVLKAMTPQLRKKLASFFLQIANNVFENVPLNNFYQKV
;
A
#
# COMPACT_ATOMS: atom_id res chain seq x y z
N MET A 1 2.85 -17.36 71.91
CA MET A 1 3.78 -17.28 70.76
C MET A 1 3.26 -18.06 69.54
N ALA A 2 1.99 -17.86 69.15
CA ALA A 2 1.36 -18.60 68.04
C ALA A 2 0.57 -17.69 67.08
N ALA A 3 0.81 -16.37 67.13
CA ALA A 3 0.10 -15.37 66.32
C ALA A 3 0.96 -14.72 65.22
N GLU A 4 2.26 -15.00 65.17
CA GLU A 4 3.16 -14.44 64.15
C GLU A 4 3.51 -15.41 63.01
N ALA A 5 3.28 -16.71 63.18
CA ALA A 5 3.54 -17.71 62.13
C ALA A 5 2.44 -17.75 61.03
N LEU A 6 1.24 -17.22 61.28
CA LEU A 6 0.13 -17.27 60.33
C LEU A 6 0.11 -16.10 59.32
N LYS A 7 0.83 -15.00 59.60
CA LYS A 7 0.91 -13.85 58.68
C LYS A 7 1.88 -14.07 57.51
N ILE A 8 2.84 -14.99 57.66
CA ILE A 8 3.85 -15.27 56.62
C ILE A 8 3.30 -16.23 55.55
N PHE A 9 2.40 -17.14 55.91
CA PHE A 9 1.83 -18.11 54.96
C PHE A 9 0.81 -17.50 53.98
N ILE A 10 0.08 -16.44 54.38
CA ILE A 10 -0.86 -15.74 53.49
C ILE A 10 -0.12 -14.82 52.51
N ALA A 11 1.05 -14.29 52.89
CA ALA A 11 1.86 -13.42 52.02
C ALA A 11 2.47 -14.19 50.83
N PHE A 12 2.83 -15.47 50.99
CA PHE A 12 3.40 -16.28 49.90
C PHE A 12 2.36 -16.77 48.89
N PHE A 13 1.09 -16.94 49.28
CA PHE A 13 0.04 -17.35 48.35
C PHE A 13 -0.53 -16.18 47.52
N VAL A 14 -0.39 -14.94 48.00
CA VAL A 14 -0.89 -13.74 47.30
C VAL A 14 0.15 -13.15 46.33
N PHE A 15 1.45 -13.36 46.53
CA PHE A 15 2.51 -12.79 45.66
C PHE A 15 3.17 -13.78 44.70
N GLY A 16 2.75 -15.06 44.70
CA GLY A 16 3.49 -16.14 44.06
C GLY A 16 2.93 -16.67 42.74
N ASN A 17 2.11 -15.94 41.97
CA ASN A 17 1.78 -16.30 40.57
C ASN A 17 1.11 -15.13 39.81
N LEU A 18 1.65 -13.90 39.91
CA LEU A 18 1.55 -12.98 38.78
C LEU A 18 2.63 -13.41 37.77
N LYS A 19 2.39 -14.53 37.09
CA LYS A 19 2.89 -14.62 35.72
C LYS A 19 2.19 -13.48 35.02
N GLU A 20 2.90 -12.38 34.80
CA GLU A 20 2.62 -11.51 33.67
C GLU A 20 2.41 -12.47 32.50
N ILE A 21 1.15 -12.66 32.11
CA ILE A 21 0.83 -13.21 30.82
C ILE A 21 1.38 -12.15 29.88
N TYR A 22 2.67 -12.29 29.52
CA TYR A 22 3.19 -11.69 28.31
C TYR A 22 2.30 -12.27 27.23
N SER A 23 1.25 -11.51 26.90
CA SER A 23 0.36 -11.79 25.79
C SER A 23 1.29 -11.90 24.59
N GLN A 24 1.56 -13.13 24.18
CA GLN A 24 2.23 -13.40 22.93
C GLN A 24 1.34 -12.73 21.89
N SER A 25 1.83 -11.64 21.30
CA SER A 25 1.08 -10.88 20.31
C SER A 25 0.54 -11.87 19.28
N ASN A 26 -0.78 -12.02 19.19
CA ASN A 26 -1.45 -12.83 18.17
C ASN A 26 -1.19 -12.33 16.73
N TYR A 27 -0.36 -11.29 16.57
CA TYR A 27 -0.03 -10.64 15.31
C TYR A 27 1.49 -10.59 15.14
N PRO A 28 2.14 -11.70 14.74
CA PRO A 28 3.60 -11.77 14.56
C PRO A 28 4.11 -10.82 13.46
N PHE A 29 3.21 -10.37 12.59
CA PHE A 29 3.46 -9.40 11.51
C PHE A 29 3.48 -7.94 11.99
N ILE A 30 3.07 -7.65 13.24
CA ILE A 30 3.16 -6.32 13.85
C ILE A 30 4.23 -6.32 14.92
N LYS A 31 5.23 -5.45 14.75
CA LYS A 31 6.17 -5.08 15.81
C LYS A 31 5.57 -3.94 16.63
N GLN A 32 5.19 -4.23 17.88
CA GLN A 32 4.60 -3.26 18.79
C GLN A 32 5.62 -2.17 19.19
N CYS A 33 5.16 -0.92 19.24
CA CYS A 33 5.96 0.23 19.63
C CYS A 33 5.71 0.67 21.07
N LYS A 34 6.76 1.11 21.78
CA LYS A 34 6.66 1.67 23.13
C LYS A 34 6.79 3.20 23.05
N SER A 35 5.94 3.90 23.77
CA SER A 35 5.75 5.35 23.64
C SER A 35 6.61 6.15 24.62
N ASP A 36 7.93 6.20 24.42
CA ASP A 36 8.70 7.39 24.82
C ASP A 36 8.94 8.25 23.56
N ASN A 37 8.76 9.57 23.69
CA ASN A 37 8.23 10.43 22.64
C ASN A 37 9.21 10.82 21.51
N LYS A 38 10.38 10.17 21.40
CA LYS A 38 11.35 10.39 20.30
C LYS A 38 11.52 9.19 19.37
N ASP A 39 11.18 7.98 19.83
CA ASP A 39 11.41 6.75 19.08
C ASP A 39 10.16 6.16 18.42
N LEU A 40 8.97 6.70 18.69
CA LEU A 40 7.72 6.16 18.16
C LEU A 40 7.66 6.14 16.63
N THR A 41 8.03 7.25 15.96
CA THR A 41 8.09 7.32 14.50
C THR A 41 9.09 6.33 13.92
N ARG A 42 10.28 6.20 14.53
CA ARG A 42 11.32 5.25 14.09
C ARG A 42 10.84 3.82 14.27
N CYS A 43 10.15 3.54 15.38
CA CYS A 43 9.57 2.25 15.63
C CYS A 43 8.50 1.90 14.57
N PHE A 44 7.56 2.80 14.28
CA PHE A 44 6.55 2.56 13.24
C PHE A 44 7.18 2.34 11.86
N LEU A 45 8.24 3.08 11.50
CA LEU A 45 9.00 2.82 10.28
C LEU A 45 9.61 1.41 10.28
N SER A 46 10.20 0.98 11.40
CA SER A 46 10.70 -0.39 11.56
C SER A 46 9.57 -1.43 11.44
N THR A 47 8.38 -1.14 11.98
CA THR A 47 7.20 -2.00 11.86
C THR A 47 6.71 -2.10 10.42
N MET A 48 6.70 -0.99 9.67
CA MET A 48 6.40 -0.99 8.22
C MET A 48 7.40 -1.84 7.43
N HIS A 49 8.66 -1.93 7.84
CA HIS A 49 9.63 -2.83 7.19
C HIS A 49 9.46 -4.28 7.64
N HIS A 50 9.12 -4.51 8.91
CA HIS A 50 8.86 -5.84 9.48
C HIS A 50 7.66 -6.54 8.84
N ILE A 51 6.60 -5.79 8.51
CA ILE A 51 5.37 -6.36 7.92
C ILE A 51 5.56 -6.77 6.44
N ARG A 52 6.60 -6.28 5.75
CA ARG A 52 6.85 -6.51 4.31
C ARG A 52 6.76 -7.98 3.87
N PRO A 53 7.50 -8.94 4.46
CA PRO A 53 7.43 -10.35 4.06
C PRO A 53 6.04 -10.98 4.28
N PHE A 54 5.28 -10.47 5.25
CA PHE A 54 3.91 -10.92 5.51
C PHE A 54 2.95 -10.35 4.44
N LEU A 55 3.04 -9.06 4.11
CA LEU A 55 2.25 -8.47 3.02
C LEU A 55 2.57 -9.11 1.67
N ALA A 56 3.82 -9.52 1.43
CA ALA A 56 4.19 -10.21 0.19
C ALA A 56 3.43 -11.54 0.04
N LYS A 57 3.28 -12.30 1.13
CA LYS A 57 2.53 -13.57 1.14
C LYS A 57 1.02 -13.37 1.25
N GLY A 58 0.58 -12.24 1.79
CA GLY A 58 -0.79 -12.03 2.26
C GLY A 58 -0.95 -12.46 3.71
N ILE A 59 -1.97 -11.91 4.36
CA ILE A 59 -2.33 -12.20 5.75
C ILE A 59 -3.83 -12.53 5.78
N PRO A 60 -4.20 -13.80 5.48
CA PRO A 60 -5.60 -14.20 5.33
C PRO A 60 -6.43 -13.97 6.60
N GLU A 61 -5.83 -14.10 7.80
CA GLU A 61 -6.53 -13.90 9.07
C GLU A 61 -7.11 -12.49 9.25
N ILE A 62 -6.61 -11.50 8.50
CA ILE A 62 -7.09 -10.11 8.50
C ILE A 62 -7.49 -9.62 7.10
N ASN A 63 -7.81 -10.55 6.18
CA ASN A 63 -8.26 -10.27 4.82
C ASN A 63 -7.28 -9.41 3.98
N VAL A 64 -5.98 -9.58 4.19
CA VAL A 64 -4.95 -8.94 3.36
C VAL A 64 -4.51 -9.92 2.29
N ALA A 65 -4.81 -9.62 1.02
CA ALA A 65 -4.32 -10.41 -0.10
C ALA A 65 -2.79 -10.25 -0.28
N SER A 66 -2.18 -11.17 -1.01
CA SER A 66 -0.77 -11.05 -1.41
C SER A 66 -0.53 -9.76 -2.19
N THR A 67 0.57 -9.07 -1.86
CA THR A 67 1.06 -7.90 -2.60
C THR A 67 2.15 -8.26 -3.61
N GLU A 68 2.41 -9.56 -3.85
CA GLU A 68 3.44 -10.01 -4.80
C GLU A 68 2.99 -11.29 -5.56
N PRO A 69 2.40 -11.15 -6.77
CA PRO A 69 2.03 -9.88 -7.42
C PRO A 69 0.85 -9.21 -6.71
N PHE A 70 0.85 -7.88 -6.73
CA PHE A 70 -0.33 -7.10 -6.39
C PHE A 70 -1.31 -7.11 -7.56
N LYS A 71 -2.49 -7.69 -7.34
CA LYS A 71 -3.50 -7.92 -8.38
C LYS A 71 -4.56 -6.84 -8.39
N ILE A 72 -4.91 -6.36 -9.58
CA ILE A 72 -6.02 -5.42 -9.81
C ILE A 72 -6.87 -5.93 -10.97
N ASP A 73 -8.17 -6.09 -10.72
CA ASP A 73 -9.09 -6.68 -11.71
C ASP A 73 -9.22 -5.82 -12.97
N GLU A 74 -9.50 -4.52 -12.81
CA GLU A 74 -9.64 -3.59 -13.92
C GLU A 74 -9.22 -2.17 -13.54
N LEU A 75 -8.58 -1.49 -14.49
CA LEU A 75 -8.29 -0.07 -14.45
C LEU A 75 -8.64 0.57 -15.79
N SER A 76 -9.67 1.43 -15.79
CA SER A 76 -10.09 2.21 -16.95
C SER A 76 -9.70 3.68 -16.78
N LEU A 77 -9.04 4.25 -17.79
CA LEU A 77 -8.50 5.61 -17.80
C LEU A 77 -8.88 6.34 -19.09
N SER A 78 -9.16 7.63 -18.98
CA SER A 78 -9.37 8.53 -20.12
C SER A 78 -8.30 9.63 -20.13
N LEU A 79 -7.33 9.58 -21.05
CA LEU A 79 -6.18 10.49 -21.04
C LEU A 79 -6.47 11.81 -21.75
N THR A 80 -7.28 11.78 -22.81
CA THR A 80 -7.66 12.98 -23.56
C THR A 80 -9.18 13.06 -23.71
N THR A 81 -9.68 14.27 -23.93
CA THR A 81 -11.11 14.58 -24.08
C THR A 81 -11.51 14.69 -25.55
N GLY A 82 -12.81 14.82 -25.82
CA GLY A 82 -13.35 14.98 -27.17
C GLY A 82 -13.78 13.66 -27.83
N PRO A 83 -14.31 13.73 -29.07
CA PRO A 83 -14.91 12.57 -29.75
C PRO A 83 -13.90 11.44 -30.02
N ASN A 84 -12.63 11.78 -30.20
CA ASN A 84 -11.53 10.82 -30.41
C ASN A 84 -10.57 10.72 -29.20
N GLY A 85 -11.05 11.13 -28.02
CA GLY A 85 -10.27 11.07 -26.79
C GLY A 85 -9.76 9.66 -26.49
N TYR A 86 -8.51 9.56 -26.07
CA TYR A 86 -7.87 8.29 -25.79
C TYR A 86 -8.39 7.69 -24.50
N LYS A 87 -8.91 6.48 -24.61
CA LYS A 87 -9.37 5.66 -23.49
C LYS A 87 -8.57 4.36 -23.49
N VAL A 88 -8.22 3.90 -22.31
CA VAL A 88 -7.54 2.63 -22.10
C VAL A 88 -8.16 1.89 -20.94
N THR A 89 -8.35 0.59 -21.11
CA THR A 89 -8.78 -0.35 -20.08
C THR A 89 -7.71 -1.42 -19.95
N LEU A 90 -7.19 -1.56 -18.73
CA LEU A 90 -6.27 -2.62 -18.34
C LEU A 90 -7.04 -3.63 -17.49
N ARG A 91 -6.89 -4.93 -17.76
CA ARG A 91 -7.55 -6.03 -17.04
C ARG A 91 -6.53 -7.07 -16.57
N ASP A 92 -6.85 -7.74 -15.47
CA ASP A 92 -6.00 -8.76 -14.84
C ASP A 92 -4.57 -8.23 -14.68
N ILE A 93 -4.47 -7.12 -13.96
CA ILE A 93 -3.22 -6.39 -13.81
C ILE A 93 -2.43 -7.06 -12.70
N ASP A 94 -1.27 -7.60 -13.05
CA ASP A 94 -0.26 -8.04 -12.10
C ASP A 94 0.82 -6.97 -11.96
N VAL A 95 1.02 -6.48 -10.73
CA VAL A 95 2.10 -5.56 -10.38
C VAL A 95 3.10 -6.27 -9.48
N PHE A 96 4.31 -6.48 -9.99
CA PHE A 96 5.42 -7.10 -9.27
C PHE A 96 6.37 -6.04 -8.69
N GLY A 97 7.00 -6.37 -7.56
CA GLY A 97 7.94 -5.52 -6.85
C GLY A 97 7.31 -4.59 -5.81
N VAL A 98 5.99 -4.67 -5.60
CA VAL A 98 5.28 -3.85 -4.60
C VAL A 98 5.74 -4.21 -3.19
N SER A 99 6.03 -5.49 -2.92
CA SER A 99 6.58 -5.94 -1.63
C SER A 99 7.99 -5.40 -1.34
N ASN A 100 8.71 -4.93 -2.36
CA ASN A 100 10.06 -4.41 -2.24
C ASN A 100 10.12 -2.90 -1.90
N PHE A 101 9.18 -2.40 -1.10
CA PHE A 101 9.09 -0.99 -0.77
C PHE A 101 9.97 -0.59 0.42
N THR A 102 10.44 0.65 0.44
CA THR A 102 11.14 1.25 1.58
C THR A 102 10.39 2.50 2.02
N ALA A 103 9.81 2.46 3.22
CA ALA A 103 9.31 3.68 3.87
C ALA A 103 10.50 4.53 4.32
N THR A 104 10.68 5.70 3.72
CA THR A 104 11.81 6.62 3.98
C THR A 104 11.48 7.69 5.02
N SER A 105 10.20 8.01 5.19
CA SER A 105 9.76 8.95 6.21
C SER A 105 8.32 8.66 6.65
N LEU A 106 8.04 9.03 7.89
CA LEU A 106 6.71 8.99 8.49
C LEU A 106 6.55 10.21 9.39
N LYS A 107 5.45 10.93 9.22
CA LYS A 107 4.94 11.92 10.15
C LYS A 107 3.61 11.39 10.65
N LEU A 108 3.52 11.17 11.96
CA LEU A 108 2.29 10.69 12.59
C LEU A 108 1.25 11.81 12.57
N ALA A 109 -0.03 11.44 12.44
CA ALA A 109 -1.12 12.39 12.57
C ALA A 109 -1.11 13.02 13.98
N ASN A 110 -1.44 14.31 14.07
CA ASN A 110 -1.51 15.03 15.34
C ASN A 110 -2.64 16.06 15.33
N GLY A 111 -3.72 15.77 16.05
CA GLY A 111 -4.92 16.59 16.08
C GLY A 111 -5.50 16.76 14.67
N LYS A 112 -5.49 17.99 14.15
CA LYS A 112 -5.97 18.32 12.79
C LYS A 112 -4.91 18.12 11.69
N LYS A 113 -3.70 17.69 12.00
CA LYS A 113 -2.65 17.45 10.99
C LYS A 113 -2.72 16.01 10.48
N PRO A 114 -2.74 15.80 9.15
CA PRO A 114 -2.74 14.46 8.57
C PRO A 114 -1.43 13.73 8.84
N PHE A 115 -1.45 12.40 8.80
CA PHE A 115 -0.20 11.66 8.67
C PHE A 115 0.40 11.90 7.28
N GLU A 116 1.70 11.72 7.15
CA GLU A 116 2.39 11.74 5.86
C GLU A 116 3.44 10.64 5.87
N THR A 117 3.47 9.80 4.83
CA THR A 117 4.54 8.83 4.64
C THR A 117 5.10 8.89 3.23
N LYS A 118 6.42 8.80 3.12
CA LYS A 118 7.12 8.67 1.85
C LYS A 118 7.61 7.24 1.70
N ILE A 119 7.22 6.61 0.61
CA ILE A 119 7.56 5.22 0.28
C ILE A 119 8.26 5.21 -1.08
N VAL A 120 9.33 4.43 -1.19
CA VAL A 120 10.09 4.25 -2.43
C VAL A 120 9.99 2.79 -2.87
N PHE A 121 9.73 2.58 -4.16
CA PHE A 121 9.78 1.27 -4.81
C PHE A 121 10.92 1.30 -5.84
N PRO A 122 11.98 0.49 -5.69
CA PRO A 122 13.11 0.51 -6.60
C PRO A 122 12.72 0.16 -8.04
N LYS A 123 11.80 -0.80 -8.20
CA LYS A 123 11.35 -1.27 -9.50
C LYS A 123 9.98 -1.92 -9.40
N LEU A 124 9.04 -1.47 -10.22
CA LEU A 124 7.75 -2.12 -10.44
C LEU A 124 7.71 -2.68 -11.85
N ARG A 125 7.17 -3.90 -11.99
CA ARG A 125 6.87 -4.50 -13.30
C ARG A 125 5.37 -4.73 -13.38
N ILE A 126 4.76 -4.28 -14.46
CA ILE A 126 3.32 -4.36 -14.68
C ILE A 126 3.08 -5.26 -15.89
N ALA A 127 2.16 -6.19 -15.77
CA ALA A 127 1.64 -6.99 -16.88
C ALA A 127 0.12 -6.97 -16.82
N SER A 128 -0.53 -6.77 -17.96
CA SER A 128 -2.00 -6.79 -18.03
C SER A 128 -2.50 -7.09 -19.43
N ARG A 129 -3.77 -7.49 -19.51
CA ARG A 129 -4.55 -7.38 -20.76
C ARG A 129 -4.89 -5.92 -21.00
N TYR A 130 -4.85 -5.51 -22.26
CA TYR A 130 -4.96 -4.13 -22.69
C TYR A 130 -6.02 -3.98 -23.78
N SER A 131 -6.86 -2.97 -23.66
CA SER A 131 -7.76 -2.50 -24.72
C SER A 131 -7.74 -0.98 -24.73
N SER A 132 -7.71 -0.38 -25.91
CA SER A 132 -7.69 1.07 -26.08
C SER A 132 -8.50 1.51 -27.29
N SER A 133 -8.92 2.78 -27.24
CA SER A 133 -9.61 3.44 -28.34
C SER A 133 -9.20 4.91 -28.42
N GLY A 134 -9.20 5.46 -29.64
CA GLY A 134 -8.97 6.88 -29.88
C GLY A 134 -7.52 7.21 -30.23
N VAL A 135 -7.12 8.46 -29.99
CA VAL A 135 -5.82 9.00 -30.40
C VAL A 135 -4.95 9.28 -29.17
N LEU A 136 -3.91 8.49 -28.97
CA LEU A 136 -2.92 8.69 -27.91
C LEU A 136 -2.04 9.89 -28.29
N ILE A 137 -2.40 11.07 -27.77
CA ILE A 137 -1.74 12.36 -27.99
C ILE A 137 -1.79 12.77 -29.48
N ILE A 138 -1.03 12.10 -30.35
CA ILE A 138 -1.02 12.30 -31.81
C ILE A 138 -1.20 11.00 -32.61
N LEU A 139 -1.06 9.84 -31.98
CA LEU A 139 -1.05 8.54 -32.68
C LEU A 139 -2.41 7.85 -32.55
N PRO A 140 -3.07 7.45 -33.66
CA PRO A 140 -4.22 6.55 -33.60
C PRO A 140 -3.83 5.24 -32.91
N ALA A 141 -4.41 5.01 -31.74
CA ALA A 141 -3.94 4.00 -30.80
C ALA A 141 -5.09 3.06 -30.37
N THR A 142 -6.01 2.73 -31.28
CA THR A 142 -7.12 1.79 -31.02
C THR A 142 -6.66 0.35 -31.20
N GLY A 143 -6.69 -0.46 -30.15
CA GLY A 143 -6.35 -1.87 -30.27
C GLY A 143 -6.45 -2.64 -28.96
N ASN A 144 -6.35 -3.96 -29.06
CA ASN A 144 -6.42 -4.88 -27.92
C ASN A 144 -5.20 -5.78 -27.95
N GLY A 145 -4.64 -6.12 -26.79
CA GLY A 145 -3.42 -6.92 -26.70
C GLY A 145 -2.93 -7.07 -25.27
N THR A 146 -1.62 -7.10 -25.09
CA THR A 146 -0.99 -7.11 -23.75
C THR A 146 -0.16 -5.87 -23.54
N PHE A 147 -0.25 -5.30 -22.34
CA PHE A 147 0.56 -4.18 -21.90
C PHE A 147 1.64 -4.67 -20.92
N HIS A 148 2.85 -4.12 -21.07
CA HIS A 148 3.91 -4.29 -20.09
C HIS A 148 4.50 -2.94 -19.72
N GLY A 149 4.62 -2.69 -18.42
CA GLY A 149 5.25 -1.51 -17.85
C GLY A 149 6.44 -1.87 -16.97
N VAL A 150 7.48 -1.05 -17.00
CA VAL A 150 8.54 -1.06 -16.00
C VAL A 150 8.71 0.36 -15.50
N LEU A 151 8.47 0.54 -14.20
CA LEU A 151 8.68 1.80 -13.50
C LEU A 151 9.88 1.63 -12.57
N GLY A 152 10.87 2.53 -12.65
CA GLY A 152 12.06 2.52 -11.82
C GLY A 152 12.13 3.73 -10.90
N ASP A 153 12.61 3.51 -9.68
CA ASP A 153 12.73 4.50 -8.61
C ASP A 153 11.42 5.29 -8.41
N VAL A 154 10.33 4.56 -8.16
CA VAL A 154 9.02 5.15 -7.90
C VAL A 154 9.00 5.70 -6.49
N THR A 155 8.71 6.98 -6.35
CA THR A 155 8.51 7.63 -5.06
C THR A 155 7.04 7.99 -4.90
N THR A 156 6.42 7.53 -3.81
CA THR A 156 5.05 7.90 -3.46
C THR A 156 5.02 8.68 -2.15
N VAL A 157 4.15 9.69 -2.07
CA VAL A 157 3.84 10.40 -0.84
C VAL A 157 2.36 10.18 -0.55
N CYS A 158 2.06 9.52 0.57
CA CYS A 158 0.70 9.30 1.03
C CYS A 158 0.40 10.24 2.19
N ARG A 159 -0.76 10.89 2.17
CA ARG A 159 -1.25 11.77 3.24
C ARG A 159 -2.67 11.40 3.61
N GLY A 160 -3.04 11.51 4.87
CA GLY A 160 -4.40 11.15 5.24
C GLY A 160 -4.74 11.43 6.69
N TYR A 161 -6.00 11.21 7.04
CA TYR A 161 -6.50 11.38 8.39
C TYR A 161 -6.81 10.02 9.01
N VAL A 162 -6.62 9.93 10.33
CA VAL A 162 -6.91 8.72 11.09
C VAL A 162 -7.90 9.01 12.19
N SER A 163 -8.76 8.04 12.45
CA SER A 163 -9.67 8.01 13.59
C SER A 163 -9.45 6.75 14.40
N ILE A 164 -9.89 6.79 15.67
CA ILE A 164 -9.96 5.62 16.54
C ILE A 164 -11.43 5.25 16.66
N LYS A 165 -11.76 3.99 16.38
CA LYS A 165 -13.11 3.43 16.54
C LYS A 165 -13.08 2.36 17.61
N LYS A 166 -14.05 2.42 18.53
CA LYS A 166 -14.22 1.42 19.57
C LYS A 166 -15.22 0.36 19.12
N ARG A 167 -14.82 -0.92 19.15
CA ARG A 167 -15.66 -2.09 18.86
C ARG A 167 -15.56 -3.06 20.04
N ASN A 168 -16.68 -3.33 20.71
CA ASN A 168 -16.75 -4.21 21.89
C ASN A 168 -15.75 -3.84 22.99
N GLY A 169 -15.60 -2.54 23.28
CA GLY A 169 -14.66 -2.05 24.29
C GLY A 169 -13.19 -1.97 23.84
N VAL A 170 -12.85 -2.51 22.66
CA VAL A 170 -11.48 -2.51 22.11
C VAL A 170 -11.34 -1.40 21.07
N ASP A 171 -10.25 -0.64 21.16
CA ASP A 171 -9.94 0.44 20.21
C ASP A 171 -9.22 -0.11 18.97
N TYR A 172 -9.65 0.35 17.79
CA TYR A 172 -9.06 0.05 16.48
C TYR A 172 -8.76 1.36 15.76
N MET A 173 -7.68 1.38 14.98
CA MET A 173 -7.37 2.52 14.13
C MET A 173 -8.11 2.38 12.80
N ARG A 174 -8.47 3.51 12.19
CA ARG A 174 -8.95 3.59 10.82
C ARG A 174 -8.29 4.77 10.13
N ILE A 175 -7.89 4.59 8.88
CA ILE A 175 -7.60 5.70 7.98
C ILE A 175 -8.93 6.15 7.35
N ASP A 176 -9.32 7.40 7.58
CA ASP A 176 -10.59 7.95 7.10
C ASP A 176 -10.49 8.40 5.65
N SER A 177 -9.36 8.99 5.27
CA SER A 177 -9.06 9.40 3.91
C SER A 177 -7.57 9.25 3.61
N MET A 178 -7.25 9.06 2.35
CA MET A 178 -5.89 8.97 1.85
C MET A 178 -5.81 9.67 0.50
N ASP A 179 -4.83 10.56 0.38
CA ASP A 179 -4.37 11.14 -0.87
C ASP A 179 -2.99 10.56 -1.19
N LEU A 180 -2.72 10.40 -2.48
CA LEU A 180 -1.47 9.86 -2.98
C LEU A 180 -0.94 10.76 -4.08
N ASP A 181 0.33 11.13 -3.95
CA ASP A 181 1.15 11.63 -5.04
C ASP A 181 2.21 10.60 -5.39
N MET A 182 2.61 10.56 -6.66
CA MET A 182 3.74 9.76 -7.10
C MET A 182 4.64 10.55 -8.05
N ASP A 183 5.92 10.19 -8.03
CA ASP A 183 6.95 10.59 -8.97
C ASP A 183 7.70 9.33 -9.43
N VAL A 184 8.09 9.29 -10.70
CA VAL A 184 8.72 8.11 -11.31
C VAL A 184 9.90 8.54 -12.14
N LYS A 185 11.10 8.06 -11.79
CA LYS A 185 12.34 8.43 -12.47
C LYS A 185 12.52 7.74 -13.81
N THR A 186 12.16 6.45 -13.90
CA THR A 186 12.31 5.67 -15.14
C THR A 186 10.96 5.11 -15.55
N VAL A 187 10.52 5.39 -16.77
CA VAL A 187 9.29 4.84 -17.34
C VAL A 187 9.61 4.10 -18.63
N ARG A 188 9.24 2.81 -18.70
CA ARG A 188 9.24 2.03 -19.94
C ARG A 188 7.89 1.36 -20.11
N MET A 189 7.25 1.62 -21.22
CA MET A 189 5.94 1.06 -21.56
C MET A 189 6.04 0.38 -22.92
N MET A 190 5.34 -0.74 -23.07
CA MET A 190 5.23 -1.44 -24.34
C MET A 190 3.91 -2.16 -24.45
N VAL A 191 3.46 -2.32 -25.69
CA VAL A 191 2.30 -3.12 -26.05
C VAL A 191 2.70 -4.21 -27.02
N LYS A 192 1.99 -5.35 -26.98
CA LYS A 192 2.15 -6.44 -27.93
C LYS A 192 0.79 -6.89 -28.46
N LYS A 193 0.79 -7.44 -29.68
CA LYS A 193 -0.39 -7.99 -30.37
C LYS A 193 -1.56 -7.00 -30.49
N VAL A 194 -1.26 -5.71 -30.56
CA VAL A 194 -2.27 -4.63 -30.75
C VAL A 194 -2.59 -4.42 -32.22
N HIS A 195 -3.61 -3.60 -32.52
CA HIS A 195 -3.95 -3.16 -33.88
C HIS A 195 -4.25 -4.30 -34.87
N ASN A 196 -4.98 -5.34 -34.43
CA ASN A 196 -5.18 -6.57 -35.21
C ASN A 196 -3.87 -7.18 -35.72
N SER A 197 -2.79 -7.06 -34.94
CA SER A 197 -1.43 -7.51 -35.28
C SER A 197 -0.76 -6.76 -36.45
N ASN A 198 -1.20 -5.54 -36.77
CA ASN A 198 -0.45 -4.67 -37.68
C ASN A 198 0.89 -4.28 -37.06
N LYS A 199 1.98 -4.84 -37.60
CA LYS A 199 3.34 -4.63 -37.10
C LYS A 199 3.78 -3.18 -37.17
N ILE A 200 3.46 -2.46 -38.26
CA ILE A 200 3.89 -1.07 -38.45
C ILE A 200 3.29 -0.17 -37.37
N LEU A 201 1.97 -0.27 -37.14
CA LEU A 201 1.31 0.51 -36.10
C LEU A 201 1.76 0.11 -34.70
N THR A 202 2.03 -1.18 -34.48
CA THR A 202 2.56 -1.68 -33.20
C THR A 202 3.94 -1.10 -32.90
N GLU A 203 4.86 -1.11 -33.87
CA GLU A 203 6.20 -0.54 -33.71
C GLU A 203 6.15 0.98 -33.55
N ALA A 204 5.31 1.68 -34.32
CA ALA A 204 5.09 3.11 -34.15
C ALA A 204 4.55 3.45 -32.74
N THR A 205 3.60 2.65 -32.23
CA THR A 205 3.08 2.81 -30.86
C THR A 205 4.16 2.57 -29.82
N ASN A 206 4.96 1.52 -29.97
CA ASN A 206 6.05 1.21 -29.04
C ASN A 206 7.18 2.24 -29.08
N LEU A 207 7.51 2.77 -30.26
CA LEU A 207 8.46 3.88 -30.38
C LEU A 207 7.95 5.11 -29.64
N PHE A 208 6.69 5.49 -29.87
CA PHE A 208 6.06 6.60 -29.17
C PHE A 208 6.08 6.42 -27.64
N LEU A 209 5.68 5.24 -27.14
CA LEU A 209 5.68 4.93 -25.71
C LEU A 209 7.09 4.94 -25.10
N LYS A 210 8.10 4.51 -25.86
CA LYS A 210 9.51 4.52 -25.43
C LYS A 210 10.04 5.95 -25.30
N GLU A 211 9.72 6.83 -26.26
CA GLU A 211 10.20 8.21 -26.28
C GLU A 211 9.40 9.12 -25.35
N ASN A 212 8.10 8.86 -25.17
CA ASN A 212 7.16 9.75 -24.48
C ASN A 212 6.54 9.12 -23.22
N GLY A 213 7.14 8.05 -22.68
CA GLY A 213 6.57 7.29 -21.54
C GLY A 213 6.27 8.16 -20.31
N HIS A 214 7.10 9.17 -20.04
CA HIS A 214 6.86 10.12 -18.94
C HIS A 214 5.63 11.01 -19.18
N GLU A 215 5.43 11.51 -20.40
CA GLU A 215 4.25 12.32 -20.72
C GLU A 215 2.96 11.48 -20.69
N VAL A 216 3.03 10.23 -21.14
CA VAL A 216 1.91 9.29 -21.02
C VAL A 216 1.58 9.02 -19.55
N LEU A 217 2.58 8.74 -18.71
CA LEU A 217 2.37 8.55 -17.28
C LEU A 217 1.79 9.81 -16.61
N LYS A 218 2.29 10.99 -16.96
CA LYS A 218 1.80 12.28 -16.46
C LYS A 218 0.33 12.50 -16.83
N ALA A 219 -0.07 12.18 -18.06
CA ALA A 219 -1.47 12.25 -18.48
C ALA A 219 -2.38 11.27 -17.70
N MET A 220 -1.88 10.08 -17.35
CA MET A 220 -2.60 9.09 -16.54
C MET A 220 -2.65 9.44 -15.04
N THR A 221 -1.66 10.19 -14.55
CA THR A 221 -1.40 10.40 -13.12
C THR A 221 -2.62 10.88 -12.32
N PRO A 222 -3.42 11.87 -12.76
CA PRO A 222 -4.56 12.35 -11.97
C PRO A 222 -5.58 11.27 -11.63
N GLN A 223 -5.85 10.34 -12.55
CA GLN A 223 -6.78 9.23 -12.32
C GLN A 223 -6.10 8.10 -11.52
N LEU A 224 -4.82 7.83 -11.80
CA LEU A 224 -4.03 6.84 -11.06
C LEU A 224 -3.96 7.19 -9.57
N ARG A 225 -3.73 8.46 -9.22
CA ARG A 225 -3.66 8.92 -7.82
C ARG A 225 -4.92 8.52 -7.04
N LYS A 226 -6.10 8.80 -7.59
CA LYS A 226 -7.39 8.46 -6.95
C LYS A 226 -7.58 6.95 -6.78
N LYS A 227 -7.29 6.18 -7.84
CA LYS A 227 -7.46 4.72 -7.83
C LYS A 227 -6.48 4.03 -6.87
N LEU A 228 -5.21 4.42 -6.91
CA LEU A 228 -4.17 3.86 -6.03
C LEU A 228 -4.38 4.26 -4.57
N ALA A 229 -4.81 5.49 -4.29
CA ALA A 229 -5.17 5.91 -2.94
C ALA A 229 -6.27 5.02 -2.35
N SER A 230 -7.31 4.70 -3.14
CA SER A 230 -8.36 3.77 -2.72
C SER A 230 -7.83 2.36 -2.42
N PHE A 231 -6.95 1.83 -3.26
CA PHE A 231 -6.35 0.51 -3.04
C PHE A 231 -5.49 0.47 -1.77
N PHE A 232 -4.60 1.45 -1.59
CA PHE A 232 -3.75 1.52 -0.39
C PHE A 232 -4.55 1.79 0.88
N LEU A 233 -5.60 2.61 0.80
CA LEU A 233 -6.52 2.82 1.90
C LEU A 233 -7.21 1.51 2.34
N GLN A 234 -7.68 0.71 1.38
CA GLN A 234 -8.30 -0.58 1.66
C GLN A 234 -7.34 -1.56 2.35
N ILE A 235 -6.12 -1.70 1.81
CA ILE A 235 -5.09 -2.59 2.41
C ILE A 235 -4.74 -2.13 3.82
N ALA A 236 -4.51 -0.81 4.01
CA ALA A 236 -4.18 -0.27 5.31
C ALA A 236 -5.30 -0.47 6.32
N ASN A 237 -6.56 -0.26 5.94
CA ASN A 237 -7.70 -0.47 6.83
C ASN A 237 -7.95 -1.96 7.13
N ASN A 238 -7.66 -2.88 6.21
CA ASN A 238 -7.68 -4.32 6.53
C ASN A 238 -6.70 -4.67 7.65
N VAL A 239 -5.57 -3.97 7.76
CA VAL A 239 -4.65 -4.12 8.89
C VAL A 239 -5.17 -3.41 10.14
N PHE A 240 -5.46 -2.11 10.05
CA PHE A 240 -5.78 -1.29 11.23
C PHE A 240 -7.12 -1.59 11.89
N GLU A 241 -8.11 -2.11 11.14
CA GLU A 241 -9.44 -2.41 11.68
C GLU A 241 -9.59 -3.86 12.19
N ASN A 242 -8.62 -4.72 11.90
CA ASN A 242 -8.60 -6.11 12.36
C ASN A 242 -7.54 -6.36 13.44
N VAL A 243 -6.63 -5.42 13.68
CA VAL A 243 -5.65 -5.49 14.76
C VAL A 243 -5.96 -4.43 15.82
N PRO A 244 -6.12 -4.79 17.10
CA PRO A 244 -6.33 -3.83 18.18
C PRO A 244 -5.21 -2.78 18.29
N LEU A 245 -5.59 -1.55 18.64
CA LEU A 245 -4.67 -0.41 18.70
C LEU A 245 -3.47 -0.63 19.63
N ASN A 246 -3.70 -1.30 20.76
CA ASN A 246 -2.67 -1.61 21.74
C ASN A 246 -1.59 -2.55 21.19
N ASN A 247 -1.87 -3.38 20.18
CA ASN A 247 -0.86 -4.22 19.51
C ASN A 247 0.09 -3.40 18.64
N PHE A 248 -0.31 -2.21 18.18
CA PHE A 248 0.57 -1.32 17.43
C PHE A 248 1.44 -0.47 18.35
N TYR A 249 0.87 0.07 19.42
CA TYR A 249 1.63 0.82 20.39
C TYR A 249 1.06 0.73 21.81
N GLN A 250 1.95 0.81 22.80
CA GLN A 250 1.61 0.90 24.21
C GLN A 250 2.11 2.24 24.77
N LYS A 251 1.20 2.97 25.43
CA LYS A 251 1.60 4.11 26.27
C LYS A 251 2.35 3.55 27.48
N VAL A 252 3.63 3.88 27.57
CA VAL A 252 4.48 3.58 28.74
C VAL A 252 4.39 4.77 29.68
#